data_AF-T1CLC9-F1
#
_entry.id   AF-T1CLC9-F1
#
_cell.length_a   1.000
_cell.length_b   1.000
_cell.length_c   1.000
_cell.angle_alpha   90.00
_cell.angle_beta   90.00
_cell.angle_gamma   90.00
#
_symmetry.space_group_name_H-M   'P 1'
#
loop_
_entity.id
_entity.type
_entity.pdbx_description
1 polymer ?
#
loop_
_entity_poly.entity_id
_entity_poly.type
_entity_poly.pdbx_seq_one_letter_code
_entity_poly.pdbx_strand_id
1 'polypeptide(L)'
;WPLDQPQDREFEVAGMPNNAGKGYVDYVLWGDDGKPLGLVEAKRTRRDPRVGQQQARLYADCLERQFGQRPVIFYSNGYEHWLWDDTRYPPRAVQGFYKKAELELAIQRRVRASRWPRARSISPSSSVTTRRAPSGASPKPSSATTTARRWW
;
A
#
# COMPACT_ATOMS: atom_id res chain seq x y z
N TRP A 1 -7.24 -24.11 3.86
CA TRP A 1 -8.01 -23.96 2.62
C TRP A 1 -8.22 -25.34 2.04
N PRO A 2 -9.47 -25.75 1.79
CA PRO A 2 -9.72 -27.07 1.21
C PRO A 2 -9.21 -27.18 -0.24
N LEU A 3 -9.24 -26.08 -1.02
CA LEU A 3 -8.69 -25.99 -2.40
C LEU A 3 -9.12 -27.18 -3.27
N ASP A 4 -10.36 -27.61 -3.08
CA ASP A 4 -10.96 -28.82 -3.61
C ASP A 4 -11.84 -28.53 -4.83
N GLN A 5 -12.15 -27.27 -5.10
CA GLN A 5 -12.91 -26.90 -6.29
C GLN A 5 -11.99 -26.60 -7.48
N PRO A 6 -12.42 -26.92 -8.71
CA PRO A 6 -11.67 -26.57 -9.92
C PRO A 6 -11.45 -25.06 -10.07
N GLN A 7 -12.31 -24.24 -9.47
CA GLN A 7 -12.22 -22.77 -9.51
C GLN A 7 -11.17 -22.22 -8.54
N ASP A 8 -10.66 -23.05 -7.64
CA ASP A 8 -9.63 -22.66 -6.67
C ASP A 8 -8.23 -22.72 -7.29
N ARG A 9 -8.07 -23.41 -8.42
CA ARG A 9 -6.78 -23.70 -9.07
C ARG A 9 -6.80 -23.33 -10.54
N GLU A 10 -5.67 -22.84 -11.05
CA GLU A 10 -5.51 -22.47 -12.46
C GLU A 10 -6.68 -21.59 -12.96
N PHE A 11 -7.11 -20.63 -12.13
CA PHE A 11 -8.28 -19.81 -12.41
C PHE A 11 -7.98 -18.85 -13.58
N GLU A 12 -8.75 -18.96 -14.67
CA GLU A 12 -8.58 -18.11 -15.84
C GLU A 12 -8.97 -16.66 -15.52
N VAL A 13 -8.07 -15.74 -15.85
CA VAL A 13 -8.29 -14.30 -15.78
C VAL A 13 -8.14 -13.65 -17.15
N ALA A 14 -8.99 -12.66 -17.42
CA ALA A 14 -9.00 -11.91 -18.68
C ALA A 14 -8.41 -10.49 -18.53
N GLY A 15 -7.87 -9.97 -19.64
CA GLY A 15 -7.24 -8.66 -19.71
C GLY A 15 -5.77 -8.67 -19.27
N MET A 16 -5.08 -9.80 -19.43
CA MET A 16 -3.63 -9.86 -19.24
C MET A 16 -2.89 -9.13 -20.37
N PRO A 17 -1.78 -8.42 -20.09
CA PRO A 17 -0.99 -7.71 -21.10
C PRO A 17 -0.07 -8.69 -21.87
N ASN A 18 -0.67 -9.69 -22.52
CA ASN A 18 0.01 -10.66 -23.38
C ASN A 18 -0.80 -10.85 -24.68
N ASN A 19 -0.21 -11.55 -25.66
CA ASN A 19 -0.84 -11.73 -26.98
C ASN A 19 -2.22 -12.42 -26.91
N ALA A 20 -2.46 -13.26 -25.89
CA ALA A 20 -3.71 -13.99 -25.73
C ALA A 20 -4.78 -13.21 -24.95
N GLY A 21 -4.41 -12.12 -24.25
CA GLY A 21 -5.29 -11.40 -23.34
C GLY A 21 -5.71 -12.20 -22.10
N LYS A 22 -5.15 -13.39 -21.87
CA LYS A 22 -5.57 -14.37 -20.86
C LYS A 22 -4.41 -14.78 -19.96
N GLY A 23 -4.71 -15.16 -18.73
CA GLY A 23 -3.75 -15.78 -17.81
C GLY A 23 -4.44 -16.73 -16.85
N TYR A 24 -3.66 -17.45 -16.05
CA TYR A 24 -4.15 -18.45 -15.11
C TYR A 24 -3.47 -18.22 -13.77
N VAL A 25 -4.28 -18.06 -12.73
CA VAL A 25 -3.80 -17.88 -11.36
C VAL A 25 -3.69 -19.26 -10.72
N ASP A 26 -2.51 -19.61 -10.17
CA ASP A 26 -2.32 -20.96 -9.61
C ASP A 26 -3.32 -21.27 -8.52
N TYR A 27 -3.56 -20.32 -7.61
CA TYR A 27 -4.62 -20.44 -6.61
C TYR A 27 -5.33 -19.12 -6.33
N VAL A 28 -6.66 -19.18 -6.22
CA VAL A 28 -7.48 -18.08 -5.69
C VAL A 28 -8.09 -18.52 -4.36
N LEU A 29 -7.97 -17.66 -3.35
CA LEU A 29 -8.50 -17.89 -2.01
C LEU A 29 -9.82 -17.13 -1.89
N TRP A 30 -10.93 -17.85 -1.94
CA TRP A 30 -12.28 -17.26 -2.00
C TRP A 30 -12.89 -16.98 -0.62
N GLY A 31 -13.62 -15.88 -0.54
CA GLY A 31 -14.54 -15.58 0.56
C GLY A 31 -15.82 -16.40 0.46
N ASP A 32 -16.60 -16.47 1.55
CA ASP A 32 -17.95 -17.07 1.51
C ASP A 32 -18.91 -16.25 0.63
N ASP A 33 -18.56 -15.00 0.33
CA ASP A 33 -19.30 -14.09 -0.55
C ASP A 33 -18.92 -14.24 -2.03
N GLY A 34 -18.08 -15.22 -2.38
CA GLY A 34 -17.60 -15.45 -3.75
C GLY A 34 -16.60 -14.40 -4.25
N LYS A 35 -16.06 -13.56 -3.36
CA LYS A 35 -15.03 -12.56 -3.73
C LYS A 35 -13.62 -13.07 -3.43
N PRO A 36 -12.62 -12.66 -4.22
CA PRO A 36 -11.26 -13.09 -4.00
C PRO A 36 -10.70 -12.39 -2.76
N LEU A 37 -10.29 -13.17 -1.76
CA LEU A 37 -9.64 -12.69 -0.54
C LEU A 37 -8.11 -12.62 -0.73
N GLY A 38 -7.56 -13.60 -1.44
CA GLY A 38 -6.15 -13.67 -1.76
C GLY A 38 -5.89 -14.44 -3.04
N LEU A 39 -4.68 -14.31 -3.57
CA LEU A 39 -4.19 -15.16 -4.66
C LEU A 39 -2.79 -15.67 -4.33
N VAL A 40 -2.43 -16.84 -4.86
CA VAL A 40 -1.09 -17.41 -4.72
C VAL A 40 -0.53 -17.69 -6.10
N GLU A 41 0.65 -17.13 -6.39
CA GLU A 41 1.48 -17.47 -7.54
C GLU A 41 2.60 -18.41 -7.10
N ALA A 42 2.59 -19.64 -7.62
CA ALA A 42 3.60 -20.65 -7.38
C ALA A 42 4.63 -20.65 -8.52
N LYS A 43 5.90 -20.42 -8.18
CA LYS A 43 7.02 -20.55 -9.10
C LYS A 43 7.78 -21.85 -8.87
N ARG A 44 8.30 -22.42 -9.96
CA ARG A 44 9.28 -23.50 -9.86
C ARG A 44 10.50 -23.01 -9.08
N THR A 45 10.96 -23.84 -8.15
CA THR A 45 11.99 -23.64 -7.10
C THR A 45 13.30 -22.96 -7.51
N ARG A 46 13.62 -22.81 -8.81
CA ARG A 46 14.89 -22.27 -9.32
C ARG A 46 14.84 -20.83 -9.85
N ARG A 47 13.68 -20.17 -9.83
CA ARG A 47 13.55 -18.78 -10.33
C ARG A 47 13.46 -17.77 -9.19
N ASP A 48 13.97 -16.56 -9.45
CA ASP A 48 13.88 -15.43 -8.54
C ASP A 48 12.39 -15.14 -8.20
N PRO A 49 12.00 -15.13 -6.91
CA PRO A 49 10.65 -14.80 -6.47
C PRO A 49 10.11 -13.47 -7.01
N ARG A 50 11.00 -12.51 -7.30
CA ARG A 50 10.66 -11.20 -7.86
C ARG A 50 10.00 -11.30 -9.24
N VAL A 51 10.29 -12.33 -10.01
CA VAL A 51 9.62 -12.59 -11.30
C VAL A 51 8.14 -12.94 -11.08
N GLY A 52 7.83 -13.64 -9.97
CA GLY A 52 6.45 -13.93 -9.58
C GLY A 52 5.69 -12.70 -9.10
N GLN A 53 6.38 -11.72 -8.51
CA GLN A 53 5.76 -10.52 -7.97
C GLN A 53 4.97 -9.71 -9.02
N GLN A 54 5.57 -9.42 -10.18
CA GLN A 54 4.91 -8.62 -11.22
C GLN A 54 3.69 -9.35 -11.78
N GLN A 55 3.82 -10.65 -12.04
CA GLN A 55 2.73 -11.47 -12.57
C GLN A 55 1.57 -11.57 -11.57
N ALA A 56 1.88 -11.80 -10.30
CA ALA A 56 0.89 -11.88 -9.23
C ALA A 56 0.11 -10.55 -9.07
N ARG A 57 0.77 -9.40 -9.28
CA ARG A 57 0.10 -8.10 -9.33
C ARG A 57 -0.86 -7.98 -10.53
N LEU A 58 -0.43 -8.37 -11.72
CA LEU A 58 -1.29 -8.34 -12.91
C LEU A 58 -2.53 -9.22 -12.73
N TYR A 59 -2.37 -10.37 -12.09
CA TYR A 59 -3.49 -11.23 -11.71
C TYR A 59 -4.41 -10.58 -10.68
N ALA A 60 -3.88 -9.90 -9.66
CA ALA A 60 -4.68 -9.12 -8.73
C ALA A 60 -5.49 -8.03 -9.44
N ASP A 61 -4.90 -7.34 -10.42
CA ASP A 61 -5.57 -6.32 -11.21
C ASP A 61 -6.72 -6.91 -12.05
N CYS A 62 -6.55 -8.12 -12.61
CA CYS A 62 -7.60 -8.80 -13.35
C CYS A 62 -8.75 -9.25 -12.43
N LEU A 63 -8.43 -9.85 -11.28
CA LEU A 63 -9.42 -10.28 -10.30
C LEU A 63 -10.19 -9.11 -9.69
N GLU A 64 -9.52 -7.99 -9.41
CA GLU A 64 -10.18 -6.78 -8.93
C GLU A 64 -11.17 -6.24 -9.97
N ARG A 65 -10.79 -6.21 -11.25
CA ARG A 65 -11.71 -5.81 -12.33
C ARG A 65 -12.92 -6.73 -12.46
N GLN A 66 -12.74 -8.03 -12.26
CA GLN A 66 -13.80 -9.03 -12.44
C GLN A 66 -14.75 -9.10 -11.24
N PHE A 67 -14.25 -8.98 -10.01
CA PHE A 67 -15.02 -9.22 -8.79
C PHE A 67 -15.22 -7.96 -7.93
N GLY A 68 -14.61 -6.83 -8.30
CA GLY A 68 -14.72 -5.57 -7.57
C GLY A 68 -14.00 -5.57 -6.20
N GLN A 69 -13.12 -6.54 -5.95
CA GLN A 69 -12.35 -6.65 -4.72
C GLN A 69 -10.90 -7.01 -5.03
N ARG A 70 -9.97 -6.21 -4.51
CA ARG A 70 -8.54 -6.46 -4.66
C ARG A 70 -8.07 -7.54 -3.68
N PRO A 71 -7.59 -8.71 -4.14
CA PRO A 71 -7.07 -9.75 -3.25
C PRO A 71 -5.74 -9.34 -2.60
N VAL A 72 -5.39 -9.99 -1.48
CA VAL A 72 -4.00 -9.99 -0.96
C VAL A 72 -3.14 -10.88 -1.84
N ILE A 73 -1.95 -10.43 -2.20
CA ILE A 73 -1.07 -11.14 -3.12
C ILE A 73 -0.11 -12.01 -2.32
N PHE A 74 -0.01 -13.29 -2.69
CA PHE A 74 1.07 -14.16 -2.26
C PHE A 74 1.84 -14.67 -3.48
N TYR A 75 3.15 -14.84 -3.30
CA TYR A 75 3.99 -15.53 -4.27
C TYR A 75 5.04 -16.37 -3.54
N SER A 76 5.36 -17.53 -4.12
CA SER A 76 6.26 -18.50 -3.50
C SER A 76 7.03 -19.32 -4.51
N ASN A 77 8.24 -19.75 -4.13
CA ASN A 77 9.02 -20.74 -4.85
C ASN A 77 9.02 -22.12 -4.16
N GLY A 78 8.21 -22.33 -3.12
CA GLY A 78 8.17 -23.55 -2.31
C GLY A 78 9.10 -23.57 -1.09
N TYR A 79 10.10 -22.68 -1.02
CA TYR A 79 10.97 -22.50 0.16
C TYR A 79 10.70 -21.19 0.89
N GLU A 80 10.50 -20.13 0.11
CA GLU A 80 10.16 -18.81 0.60
C GLU A 80 8.73 -18.48 0.20
N HIS A 81 8.01 -17.83 1.11
CA HIS A 81 6.68 -17.29 0.87
C HIS A 81 6.72 -15.80 1.13
N TRP A 82 6.12 -15.04 0.22
CA TRP A 82 6.00 -13.60 0.33
C TRP A 82 4.53 -13.22 0.30
N LEU A 83 4.20 -12.22 1.10
CA LEU A 83 2.88 -11.58 1.11
C LEU A 83 3.05 -10.11 0.75
N TRP A 84 2.15 -9.64 -0.10
CA TRP A 84 2.10 -8.27 -0.56
C TRP A 84 0.65 -7.75 -0.54
N ASP A 85 0.39 -6.78 0.35
CA ASP A 85 -0.80 -5.93 0.26
C ASP A 85 -0.40 -4.63 -0.41
N ASP A 86 -0.40 -4.64 -1.74
CA ASP A 86 0.17 -3.59 -2.56
C ASP A 86 -0.56 -2.24 -2.47
N THR A 87 -1.72 -2.20 -1.82
CA THR A 87 -2.43 -0.96 -1.52
C THR A 87 -1.91 -0.26 -0.26
N ARG A 88 -1.14 -0.96 0.59
CA ARG A 88 -0.79 -0.48 1.94
C ARG A 88 0.64 -0.73 2.36
N TYR A 89 1.18 -1.90 2.03
CA TYR A 89 2.42 -2.38 2.57
C TYR A 89 3.31 -2.94 1.45
N PRO A 90 4.64 -2.72 1.52
CA PRO A 90 5.56 -3.38 0.61
C PRO A 90 5.55 -4.91 0.85
N PRO A 91 6.08 -5.70 -0.11
CA PRO A 91 6.20 -7.14 0.07
C PRO A 91 7.08 -7.50 1.27
N ARG A 92 6.70 -8.56 1.98
CA ARG A 92 7.47 -9.09 3.11
C ARG A 92 7.40 -10.62 3.15
N ALA A 93 8.47 -11.24 3.64
CA ALA A 93 8.51 -12.69 3.85
C ALA A 93 7.51 -13.11 4.95
N VAL A 94 6.93 -14.29 4.78
CA VAL A 94 6.04 -14.94 5.75
C VAL A 94 6.39 -16.41 5.87
N GLN A 95 6.13 -17.01 7.03
CA GLN A 95 6.35 -18.44 7.24
C GLN A 95 5.21 -19.30 6.67
N GLY A 96 4.08 -18.69 6.32
CA GLY A 96 2.93 -19.40 5.77
C GLY A 96 1.84 -18.46 5.27
N PHE A 97 0.82 -19.06 4.68
CA PHE A 97 -0.34 -18.37 4.16
C PHE A 97 -1.35 -18.05 5.26
N TYR A 98 -2.10 -16.98 5.05
CA TYR A 98 -3.15 -16.57 5.97
C TYR A 98 -4.36 -17.51 5.90
N LYS A 99 -5.02 -17.68 7.04
CA LYS A 99 -6.34 -18.29 7.13
C LYS A 99 -7.38 -17.35 6.54
N LYS A 100 -8.55 -17.91 6.20
CA LYS A 100 -9.69 -17.16 5.66
C LYS A 100 -10.05 -15.93 6.49
N ALA A 101 -10.31 -16.12 7.78
CA ALA A 101 -10.65 -15.03 8.71
C ALA A 101 -9.58 -13.93 8.78
N GLU A 102 -8.30 -14.28 8.65
CA GLU A 102 -7.21 -13.30 8.66
C GLU A 102 -7.20 -12.45 7.38
N LEU A 103 -7.51 -13.05 6.22
CA LEU A 103 -7.64 -12.33 4.96
C LEU A 103 -8.91 -11.46 4.91
N GLU A 104 -10.03 -11.97 5.40
CA GLU A 104 -11.26 -11.17 5.55
C GLU A 104 -11.01 -9.94 6.43
N LEU A 105 -10.36 -10.12 7.57
CA LEU A 105 -10.00 -9.02 8.46
C LEU A 105 -9.06 -8.03 7.78
N ALA A 106 -8.08 -8.50 6.98
CA ALA A 106 -7.18 -7.63 6.23
C ALA A 106 -7.95 -6.75 5.23
N ILE A 107 -8.91 -7.32 4.49
CA ILE A 107 -9.73 -6.59 3.52
C ILE A 107 -10.71 -5.64 4.21
N GLN A 108 -11.35 -6.06 5.29
CA GLN A 108 -12.22 -5.18 6.09
C GLN A 108 -11.45 -3.96 6.62
N ARG A 109 -10.25 -4.18 7.16
CA ARG A 109 -9.34 -3.09 7.56
C ARG A 109 -8.97 -2.22 6.37
N ARG A 110 -8.78 -2.81 5.17
CA ARG A 110 -8.56 -2.10 3.89
C ARG A 110 -9.64 -1.07 3.62
N VAL A 111 -10.87 -1.56 3.53
CA VAL A 111 -12.06 -0.74 3.24
C VAL A 111 -12.27 0.34 4.31
N ARG A 112 -12.11 0.00 5.60
CA ARG A 112 -12.34 0.96 6.69
C ARG A 112 -11.38 2.15 6.65
N ALA A 113 -10.08 1.93 6.45
CA ALA A 113 -9.14 3.05 6.42
C ALA A 113 -9.23 3.87 5.12
N SER A 114 -9.66 3.29 4.00
CA SER A 114 -9.96 4.07 2.78
C SER A 114 -11.17 4.98 2.92
N ARG A 115 -12.11 4.64 3.82
CA ARG A 115 -13.31 5.44 4.12
C ARG A 115 -13.07 6.54 5.15
N TRP A 116 -11.96 6.50 5.90
CA TRP A 116 -11.62 7.58 6.82
C TRP A 116 -11.14 8.79 6.03
N PRO A 117 -11.76 9.99 6.18
CA PRO A 117 -11.24 11.19 5.54
C PRO A 117 -9.83 11.41 6.07
N ARG A 118 -8.82 11.43 5.19
CA ARG A 118 -7.50 11.95 5.57
C ARG A 118 -7.75 13.34 6.14
N ALA A 119 -7.52 13.50 7.44
CA ALA A 119 -7.87 14.71 8.17
C ALA A 119 -7.37 15.92 7.39
N ARG A 120 -8.28 16.89 7.16
CA ARG A 120 -7.94 18.19 6.56
C ARG A 120 -6.68 18.69 7.26
N SER A 121 -5.65 18.99 6.48
CA SER A 121 -4.49 19.73 6.95
C SER A 121 -4.98 21.01 7.61
N ILE A 122 -5.01 21.04 8.94
CA ILE A 122 -5.21 22.26 9.70
C ILE A 122 -3.90 23.03 9.56
N SER A 123 -3.81 23.88 8.54
CA SER A 123 -2.75 24.88 8.47
C SER A 123 -2.93 25.81 9.68
N PRO A 124 -1.93 25.95 10.57
CA PRO A 124 -2.01 26.94 11.62
C PRO A 124 -1.96 28.32 10.95
N SER A 125 -3.09 29.05 10.97
CA SER A 125 -3.13 30.45 10.55
C SER A 125 -2.35 31.27 11.57
N SER A 126 -1.13 31.67 11.22
CA SER A 126 -0.32 32.59 11.99
C SER A 126 -0.92 33.99 11.93
N SER A 127 -1.82 34.30 12.85
CA SER A 127 -2.19 35.67 13.20
C SER A 127 -2.12 35.84 14.72
N VAL A 128 -0.89 35.83 15.24
CA VAL A 128 -0.61 36.40 16.56
C VAL A 128 -0.68 37.92 16.42
N THR A 129 -1.82 38.47 16.84
CA THR A 129 -2.02 39.89 17.10
C THR A 129 -1.08 40.32 18.23
N THR A 130 -0.04 41.10 17.89
CA THR A 130 0.83 41.77 18.88
C THR A 130 -0.01 42.70 19.77
N ARG A 131 -0.08 42.39 21.07
CA ARG A 131 -0.54 43.35 22.08
C ARG A 131 0.55 44.40 22.29
N ARG A 132 0.15 45.65 22.05
CA ARG A 132 0.86 46.89 22.34
C ARG A 132 1.03 47.05 23.85
N ALA A 133 2.26 47.28 24.33
CA ALA A 133 2.57 47.74 25.69
C ALA A 133 2.89 49.24 25.68
N PRO A 134 2.64 49.98 26.78
CA PRO A 134 2.71 51.44 26.79
C PRO A 134 4.12 51.98 27.07
N SER A 135 4.29 53.23 26.64
CA SER A 135 5.44 54.13 26.71
C SER A 135 6.06 54.31 28.10
N GLY A 136 7.40 54.36 28.16
CA GLY A 136 8.14 54.86 29.32
C GLY A 136 9.64 55.07 29.06
N ALA A 137 10.04 56.34 28.95
CA ALA A 137 11.33 56.94 29.28
C ALA A 137 12.65 56.52 28.55
N SER A 138 13.15 57.47 27.75
CA SER A 138 14.57 57.74 27.43
C SER A 138 15.19 58.61 28.57
N PRO A 139 16.53 58.72 28.78
CA PRO A 139 17.49 59.17 27.74
C PRO A 139 18.92 58.59 27.73
N LYS A 140 19.57 58.90 26.59
CA LYS A 140 20.95 58.70 26.09
C LYS A 140 22.04 59.38 26.97
N PRO A 141 23.33 59.54 26.54
CA PRO A 141 24.11 58.95 25.42
C PRO A 141 25.51 58.43 25.86
N SER A 142 26.26 57.75 24.98
CA SER A 142 27.58 58.25 24.50
C SER A 142 28.27 57.32 23.48
N SER A 143 28.56 57.95 22.33
CA SER A 143 29.79 57.90 21.50
C SER A 143 30.37 56.61 20.88
N ALA A 144 30.65 56.80 19.58
CA ALA A 144 31.79 56.31 18.77
C ALA A 144 31.67 54.91 18.13
N THR A 145 32.13 54.60 16.92
CA THR A 145 32.71 55.30 15.75
C THR A 145 33.04 54.18 14.73
N THR A 146 33.02 54.46 13.43
CA THR A 146 33.85 53.81 12.37
C THR A 146 33.40 52.51 11.65
N THR A 147 33.24 52.66 10.32
CA THR A 147 33.68 51.79 9.19
C THR A 147 32.95 50.47 8.94
N ALA A 148 32.13 50.32 7.89
CA ALA A 148 32.38 50.24 6.43
C ALA A 148 32.66 48.81 5.90
N ARG A 149 32.13 48.58 4.68
CA ARG A 149 32.36 47.48 3.70
C ARG A 149 31.53 46.22 3.96
N ARG A 150 30.54 45.85 3.13
CA ARG A 150 30.53 45.55 1.67
C ARG A 150 31.54 44.46 1.34
N TRP A 151 31.07 43.24 1.06
CA TRP A 151 31.57 42.32 0.04
C TRP A 151 30.59 41.14 -0.12
N TRP A 152 30.19 40.93 -1.38
CA TRP A 152 29.65 39.76 -2.08
C TRP A 152 28.66 38.82 -1.38
#